data_AF-A0A2P6Q9C8-F1
#
_entry.id   AF-A0A2P6Q9C8-F1
#
_cell.length_a   1.000
_cell.length_b   1.000
_cell.length_c   1.000
_cell.angle_alpha   90.00
_cell.angle_beta   90.00
_cell.angle_gamma   90.00
#
_symmetry.space_group_name_H-M   'P 1'
#
loop_
_entity.id
_entity.type
_entity.pdbx_description
1 polymer ?
#
loop_
_entity_poly.entity_id
_entity_poly.type
_entity_poly.pdbx_seq_one_letter_code
_entity_poly.pdbx_strand_id
1 'polypeptide(L)'
;MSEVQAKRVNKDRISALPDEVLYHILSFLKTEDVVMTIFLSRRWKNIWASVPSLDFCDQENPDTIPFPKFIDNVLFFRDSKDIHKFRLHSIRVEDFDRICGWLGAAIRRNVVELDLSVKYYGGDEDHQQIFKLPKSVFTCKTLRVLKLWSNFIINAPESGCFLNLKSLCVHF
;
A
#
# COMPACT_ATOMS: atom_id res chain seq x y z
N MET A 1 12.08 5.07 -58.89
CA MET A 1 11.38 3.99 -58.16
C MET A 1 11.56 4.28 -56.68
N SER A 2 10.52 4.78 -56.02
CA SER A 2 10.57 5.18 -54.60
C SER A 2 10.17 4.01 -53.72
N GLU A 3 11.13 3.46 -52.98
CA GLU A 3 10.85 2.54 -51.88
C GLU A 3 10.21 3.32 -50.73
N VAL A 4 8.91 3.11 -50.53
CA VAL A 4 8.21 3.57 -49.33
C VAL A 4 8.63 2.64 -48.20
N GLN A 5 9.58 3.08 -47.40
CA GLN A 5 9.96 2.39 -46.16
C GLN A 5 8.75 2.44 -45.22
N ALA A 6 8.03 1.32 -45.09
CA ALA A 6 6.92 1.19 -44.16
C ALA A 6 7.45 1.39 -42.73
N LYS A 7 7.19 2.58 -42.17
CA LYS A 7 7.49 2.91 -40.78
C LYS A 7 6.70 1.93 -39.92
N ARG A 8 7.38 0.93 -39.33
CA ARG A 8 6.79 0.05 -38.32
C ARG A 8 6.40 0.92 -37.13
N VAL A 9 5.15 1.38 -37.11
CA VAL A 9 4.56 2.00 -35.93
C VAL A 9 4.47 0.88 -34.90
N ASN A 10 5.42 0.87 -33.96
CA ASN A 10 5.33 0.02 -32.78
C ASN A 10 4.12 0.53 -31.99
N LYS A 11 2.93 -0.01 -32.27
CA LYS A 11 1.71 0.34 -31.55
C LYS A 11 1.96 0.01 -30.09
N ASP A 12 1.93 1.04 -29.24
CA ASP A 12 1.96 0.83 -27.80
C ASP A 12 0.72 0.03 -27.40
N ARG A 13 0.95 -1.26 -27.13
CA ARG A 13 -0.11 -2.21 -26.81
C ARG A 13 -0.65 -2.01 -25.40
N ILE A 14 0.13 -1.40 -24.50
CA ILE A 14 -0.28 -1.17 -23.12
C ILE A 14 -1.26 -0.01 -23.08
N SER A 15 -0.98 1.09 -23.79
CA SER A 15 -1.96 2.20 -23.88
C SER A 15 -3.23 1.86 -24.65
N ALA A 16 -3.28 0.73 -25.36
CA ALA A 16 -4.49 0.22 -26.02
C ALA A 16 -5.39 -0.63 -25.10
N LEU A 17 -4.90 -1.04 -23.90
CA LEU A 17 -5.70 -1.82 -22.96
C LEU A 17 -6.81 -0.97 -22.32
N PRO A 18 -7.96 -1.55 -21.91
CA PRO A 18 -8.96 -0.88 -21.08
C PRO A 18 -8.42 -0.48 -19.70
N ASP A 19 -9.02 0.53 -19.06
CA ASP A 19 -8.57 1.03 -17.74
C ASP A 19 -8.64 -0.05 -16.67
N GLU A 20 -9.63 -0.94 -16.73
CA GLU A 20 -9.81 -2.07 -15.81
C GLU A 20 -8.61 -3.03 -15.82
N VAL A 21 -8.06 -3.30 -17.01
CA VAL A 21 -6.88 -4.15 -17.17
C VAL A 21 -5.65 -3.43 -16.64
N LEU A 22 -5.55 -2.11 -16.87
CA LEU A 22 -4.45 -1.31 -16.31
C LEU A 22 -4.50 -1.27 -14.78
N TYR A 23 -5.68 -1.08 -14.18
CA TYR A 23 -5.86 -1.17 -12.72
C TYR A 23 -5.42 -2.53 -12.18
N HIS A 24 -5.79 -3.61 -12.88
CA HIS A 24 -5.40 -4.95 -12.48
C HIS A 24 -3.88 -5.14 -12.55
N ILE A 25 -3.22 -4.74 -13.65
CA ILE A 25 -1.77 -4.80 -13.79
C ILE A 25 -1.08 -4.01 -12.67
N LEU A 26 -1.49 -2.76 -12.47
CA LEU A 26 -0.91 -1.89 -11.44
C LEU A 26 -1.15 -2.41 -10.02
N SER A 27 -2.23 -3.18 -9.78
CA SER A 27 -2.51 -3.75 -8.47
C SER A 27 -1.47 -4.77 -7.99
N PHE A 28 -0.64 -5.29 -8.89
CA PHE A 28 0.47 -6.19 -8.60
C PHE A 28 1.81 -5.48 -8.36
N LEU A 29 1.88 -4.17 -8.61
CA LEU A 29 3.11 -3.40 -8.49
C LEU A 29 3.23 -2.75 -7.10
N LYS A 30 4.46 -2.40 -6.74
CA LYS A 30 4.70 -1.52 -5.59
C LYS A 30 4.13 -0.14 -5.86
N THR A 31 3.70 0.54 -4.81
CA THR A 31 3.06 1.85 -4.95
C THR A 31 4.01 2.88 -5.56
N GLU A 32 5.30 2.80 -5.26
CA GLU A 32 6.36 3.62 -5.84
C GLU A 32 6.38 3.48 -7.37
N ASP A 33 6.36 2.25 -7.87
CA ASP A 33 6.34 1.97 -9.31
C ASP A 33 5.04 2.45 -9.96
N VAL A 34 3.90 2.28 -9.28
CA VAL A 34 2.59 2.78 -9.73
C VAL A 34 2.61 4.30 -9.86
N VAL A 35 3.17 5.02 -8.88
CA VAL A 35 3.30 6.49 -8.92
C VAL A 35 4.25 6.92 -10.04
N MET A 36 5.32 6.17 -10.33
CA MET A 36 6.21 6.49 -11.46
C MET A 36 5.49 6.39 -12.82
N THR A 37 4.42 5.60 -12.94
CA THR A 37 3.68 5.49 -14.21
C THR A 37 2.99 6.80 -14.62
N ILE A 38 2.83 7.78 -13.73
CA ILE A 38 2.23 9.09 -14.05
C ILE A 38 2.96 9.82 -15.19
N PHE A 39 4.25 9.54 -15.36
CA PHE A 39 5.09 10.16 -16.39
C PHE A 39 4.89 9.54 -17.78
N LEU A 40 4.21 8.40 -17.89
CA LEU A 40 4.02 7.69 -19.17
C LEU A 40 2.96 8.36 -20.05
N SER A 41 1.87 8.85 -19.47
CA SER A 41 0.86 9.65 -20.19
C SER A 41 -0.16 10.29 -19.24
N ARG A 42 -0.96 11.24 -19.75
CA ARG A 42 -2.09 11.83 -19.00
C ARG A 42 -3.10 10.78 -18.50
N ARG A 43 -3.25 9.66 -19.21
CA ARG A 43 -4.16 8.57 -18.81
C ARG A 43 -3.68 7.92 -17.52
N TRP A 44 -2.40 7.58 -17.44
CA TRP A 44 -1.80 6.98 -16.24
C TRP A 44 -1.84 7.90 -15.03
N LYS A 45 -1.73 9.22 -15.23
CA LYS A 45 -1.93 10.24 -14.18
C LYS A 45 -3.31 10.16 -13.51
N ASN A 46 -4.35 9.69 -14.21
CA ASN A 46 -5.68 9.52 -13.61
C ASN A 46 -5.85 8.11 -13.01
N ILE A 47 -5.19 7.11 -13.59
CA ILE A 47 -5.31 5.71 -13.16
C ILE A 47 -4.63 5.48 -11.81
N TRP A 48 -3.39 5.96 -11.61
CA TRP A 48 -2.60 5.62 -10.40
C TRP A 48 -3.36 5.95 -9.10
N ALA A 49 -4.08 7.08 -9.05
CA ALA A 49 -4.82 7.53 -7.87
C ALA A 49 -6.01 6.62 -7.51
N SER A 50 -6.48 5.84 -8.49
CA SER A 50 -7.61 4.93 -8.39
C SER A 50 -7.22 3.47 -8.14
N VAL A 51 -5.91 3.13 -8.16
CA VAL A 51 -5.45 1.75 -7.95
C VAL A 51 -5.71 1.31 -6.51
N PRO A 52 -6.61 0.34 -6.24
CA PRO A 52 -7.07 0.06 -4.87
C PRO A 52 -6.05 -0.71 -4.02
N SER A 53 -4.97 -1.20 -4.62
CA SER A 53 -3.88 -1.90 -3.93
C SER A 53 -2.77 -0.90 -3.62
N LEU A 54 -2.40 -0.80 -2.34
CA LEU A 54 -1.24 -0.08 -1.85
C LEU A 54 -0.26 -1.10 -1.30
N ASP A 55 0.92 -1.15 -1.89
CA ASP A 55 2.04 -1.97 -1.43
C ASP A 55 3.22 -1.04 -1.14
N PHE A 56 3.54 -0.88 0.13
CA PHE A 56 4.65 -0.07 0.63
C PHE A 56 5.68 -0.99 1.28
N CYS A 57 6.91 -0.91 0.80
CA CYS A 57 8.04 -1.63 1.36
C CYS A 57 9.22 -0.68 1.44
N ASP A 58 9.90 -0.62 2.59
CA ASP A 58 11.11 0.18 2.72
C ASP A 58 12.07 -0.17 1.55
N GLN A 59 12.42 0.83 0.75
CA GLN A 59 13.49 0.75 -0.23
C GLN A 59 14.55 1.75 0.23
N GLU A 60 15.78 1.29 0.38
CA GLU A 60 16.92 2.20 0.59
C GLU A 60 17.15 2.97 -0.71
N ASN A 61 16.69 4.22 -0.76
CA ASN A 61 17.16 5.14 -1.76
C ASN A 61 17.35 6.54 -1.15
N PRO A 62 18.60 6.93 -0.82
CA PRO A 62 18.89 8.23 -0.20
C PRO A 62 18.56 9.42 -1.10
N ASP A 63 18.43 9.21 -2.42
CA ASP A 63 18.11 10.27 -3.39
C ASP A 63 16.60 10.49 -3.56
N THR A 64 15.77 9.81 -2.77
CA THR A 64 14.30 9.87 -2.88
C THR A 64 13.65 10.54 -1.68
N ILE A 65 12.38 10.92 -1.86
CA ILE A 65 11.54 11.44 -0.77
C ILE A 65 11.56 10.42 0.37
N PRO A 66 11.76 10.84 1.65
CA PRO A 66 11.75 9.92 2.78
C PRO A 66 10.50 9.04 2.77
N PHE A 67 10.67 7.73 2.96
CA PHE A 67 9.60 6.74 2.82
C PHE A 67 8.31 7.08 3.62
N PRO A 68 8.39 7.53 4.88
CA PRO A 68 7.17 7.96 5.59
C PRO A 68 6.45 9.14 4.93
N LYS A 69 7.20 10.09 4.37
CA LYS A 69 6.64 11.24 3.64
C LYS A 69 6.05 10.83 2.29
N PHE A 70 6.63 9.82 1.64
CA PHE A 70 6.04 9.23 0.44
C PHE A 70 4.66 8.61 0.73
N ILE A 71 4.53 7.83 1.81
CA ILE A 71 3.24 7.25 2.20
C ILE A 71 2.20 8.33 2.50
N ASP A 72 2.57 9.37 3.25
CA ASP A 72 1.68 10.51 3.52
C ASP A 72 1.19 11.15 2.23
N ASN A 73 2.09 11.42 1.28
CA ASN A 73 1.74 12.01 0.00
C ASN A 73 0.79 11.11 -0.79
N VAL A 74 1.06 9.81 -0.87
CA VAL A 74 0.16 8.88 -1.56
C VAL A 74 -1.20 8.86 -0.90
N LEU A 75 -1.28 8.77 0.42
CA LEU A 75 -2.57 8.78 1.10
C LEU A 75 -3.30 10.10 0.92
N PHE A 76 -2.60 11.23 0.84
CA PHE A 76 -3.18 12.56 0.64
C PHE A 76 -3.68 12.80 -0.79
N PHE A 77 -2.87 12.50 -1.81
CA PHE A 77 -3.16 12.85 -3.22
C PHE A 77 -4.06 11.87 -3.95
N ARG A 78 -4.52 10.81 -3.29
CA ARG A 78 -5.38 9.80 -3.89
C ARG A 78 -6.86 10.21 -3.87
N ASP A 79 -7.50 10.14 -5.03
CA ASP A 79 -8.93 10.41 -5.21
C ASP A 79 -9.82 9.19 -4.87
N SER A 80 -9.29 7.97 -4.88
CA SER A 80 -10.08 6.76 -4.59
C SER A 80 -10.62 6.75 -3.17
N LYS A 81 -11.91 6.45 -3.05
CA LYS A 81 -12.58 6.23 -1.75
C LYS A 81 -12.24 4.88 -1.14
N ASP A 82 -11.88 3.89 -1.97
CA ASP A 82 -11.64 2.53 -1.51
C ASP A 82 -10.17 2.13 -1.70
N ILE A 83 -9.65 1.48 -0.65
CA ILE A 83 -8.39 0.76 -0.63
C ILE A 83 -8.79 -0.70 -0.41
N HIS A 84 -8.52 -1.59 -1.36
CA HIS A 84 -8.79 -3.01 -1.17
C HIS A 84 -7.68 -3.68 -0.37
N LYS A 85 -6.43 -3.36 -0.68
CA LYS A 85 -5.25 -3.92 -0.03
C LYS A 85 -4.35 -2.80 0.44
N PHE A 86 -3.93 -2.86 1.69
CA PHE A 86 -2.90 -2.00 2.25
C PHE A 86 -1.81 -2.88 2.86
N ARG A 87 -0.65 -2.90 2.21
CA ARG A 87 0.54 -3.58 2.70
C ARG A 87 1.57 -2.55 3.12
N LEU A 88 2.10 -2.74 4.32
CA LEU A 88 3.19 -1.95 4.88
C LEU A 88 4.22 -2.88 5.49
N HIS A 89 5.36 -3.02 4.80
CA HIS A 89 6.50 -3.80 5.24
C HIS A 89 7.67 -2.83 5.47
N SER A 90 7.88 -2.44 6.72
CA SER A 90 8.91 -1.49 7.13
C SER A 90 9.68 -2.02 8.32
N ILE A 91 11.01 -2.04 8.20
CA ILE A 91 11.93 -2.43 9.27
C ILE A 91 12.58 -1.20 9.92
N ARG A 92 12.20 0.00 9.48
CA ARG A 92 12.78 1.29 9.87
C ARG A 92 11.76 2.26 10.46
N VAL A 93 10.87 1.75 11.29
CA VAL A 93 9.82 2.60 11.87
C VAL A 93 10.36 3.34 13.08
N GLU A 94 10.30 4.67 13.01
CA GLU A 94 10.67 5.58 14.10
C GLU A 94 9.46 6.14 14.85
N ASP A 95 8.29 6.17 14.19
CA ASP A 95 7.07 6.82 14.69
C ASP A 95 5.84 5.90 14.50
N PHE A 96 5.40 5.29 15.61
CA PHE A 96 4.22 4.42 15.64
C PHE A 96 2.89 5.17 15.54
N ASP A 97 2.81 6.43 15.95
CA ASP A 97 1.60 7.24 15.83
C ASP A 97 1.31 7.52 14.36
N ARG A 98 2.37 7.74 13.56
CA ARG A 98 2.24 7.87 12.11
C ARG A 98 1.72 6.60 11.44
N ILE A 99 2.19 5.43 11.86
CA ILE A 99 1.64 4.14 11.40
C ILE A 99 0.15 4.03 11.74
N CYS A 100 -0.24 4.42 12.95
CA CYS A 100 -1.64 4.44 13.36
C CYS A 100 -2.48 5.39 12.48
N GLY A 101 -1.93 6.54 12.11
CA GLY A 101 -2.53 7.46 11.14
C GLY A 101 -2.78 6.82 9.78
N TRP A 102 -1.80 6.10 9.23
CA TRP A 102 -1.92 5.39 7.95
C TRP A 102 -2.97 4.28 7.99
N LEU A 103 -2.95 3.46 9.05
CA LEU A 103 -3.96 2.42 9.26
C LEU A 103 -5.36 3.05 9.39
N GLY A 104 -5.49 4.16 10.11
CA GLY A 104 -6.74 4.92 10.20
C GLY A 104 -7.21 5.46 8.85
N ALA A 105 -6.31 5.90 7.99
CA ALA A 105 -6.63 6.31 6.62
C ALA A 105 -7.11 5.12 5.77
N ALA A 106 -6.44 3.98 5.84
CA ALA A 106 -6.85 2.76 5.14
C ALA A 106 -8.23 2.27 5.60
N ILE A 107 -8.48 2.24 6.91
CA ILE A 107 -9.76 1.82 7.49
C ILE A 107 -10.90 2.75 7.08
N ARG A 108 -10.67 4.07 7.07
CA ARG A 108 -11.66 5.05 6.58
C ARG A 108 -11.98 4.91 5.09
N ARG A 109 -11.11 4.23 4.35
CA ARG A 109 -11.23 3.92 2.93
C ARG A 109 -11.53 2.44 2.69
N ASN A 110 -12.30 1.83 3.61
CA ASN A 110 -12.87 0.49 3.44
C ASN A 110 -11.85 -0.63 3.19
N VAL A 111 -10.69 -0.58 3.84
CA VAL A 111 -9.65 -1.63 3.71
C VAL A 111 -10.21 -3.04 3.88
N VAL A 112 -9.87 -3.93 2.95
CA VAL A 112 -10.31 -5.34 2.94
C VAL A 112 -9.19 -6.27 3.36
N GLU A 113 -7.96 -5.98 2.95
CA GLU A 113 -6.75 -6.72 3.31
C GLU A 113 -5.71 -5.77 3.93
N LEU A 114 -5.29 -6.11 5.15
CA LEU A 114 -4.13 -5.52 5.82
C LEU A 114 -2.99 -6.53 5.87
N ASP A 115 -1.81 -6.13 5.42
CA ASP A 115 -0.59 -6.94 5.43
C ASP A 115 0.56 -6.14 6.04
N LEU A 116 0.91 -6.47 7.28
CA LEU A 116 1.75 -5.63 8.12
C LEU A 116 3.00 -6.37 8.58
N SER A 117 4.15 -5.74 8.34
CA SER A 117 5.44 -6.06 8.93
C SER A 117 6.05 -4.75 9.40
N VAL A 118 6.03 -4.50 10.71
CA VAL A 118 6.52 -3.25 11.29
C VAL A 118 7.56 -3.59 12.35
N LYS A 119 8.78 -3.07 12.21
CA LYS A 119 9.84 -3.20 13.22
C LYS A 119 10.41 -1.83 13.56
N TYR A 120 10.59 -1.59 14.85
CA TYR A 120 11.13 -0.34 15.36
C TYR A 120 12.62 -0.22 15.04
N TYR A 121 13.05 0.96 14.62
CA TYR A 121 14.45 1.29 14.37
C TYR A 121 14.84 2.44 15.28
N GLY A 122 15.33 2.10 16.48
CA GLY A 122 15.80 3.08 17.45
C GLY A 122 16.31 2.43 18.73
N GLY A 123 17.44 2.92 19.24
CA GLY A 123 18.03 2.54 20.53
C GLY A 123 18.97 1.33 20.50
N ASP A 124 19.74 1.17 21.59
CA ASP A 124 20.50 -0.06 21.89
C ASP A 124 19.59 -1.29 21.79
N GLU A 125 20.16 -2.45 21.45
CA GLU A 125 19.45 -3.71 21.16
C GLU A 125 18.40 -4.12 22.22
N ASP A 126 18.52 -3.60 23.44
CA ASP A 126 17.64 -3.84 24.59
C ASP A 126 16.30 -3.05 24.58
N HIS A 127 16.09 -2.09 23.66
CA HIS A 127 14.89 -1.22 23.65
C HIS A 127 13.99 -1.38 22.41
N GLN A 128 13.97 -2.57 21.79
CA GLN A 128 13.05 -2.82 20.67
C GLN A 128 11.59 -2.65 21.12
N GLN A 129 10.95 -1.56 20.67
CA GLN A 129 9.55 -1.33 20.94
C GLN A 129 8.68 -2.22 20.04
N ILE A 130 7.69 -2.87 20.64
CA ILE A 130 6.73 -3.70 19.93
C ILE A 130 5.54 -2.83 19.53
N PHE A 131 5.19 -2.81 18.24
CA PHE A 131 4.05 -2.04 17.75
C PHE A 131 2.74 -2.59 18.30
N LYS A 132 1.91 -1.73 18.89
CA LYS A 132 0.57 -2.08 19.35
C LYS A 132 -0.45 -1.86 18.25
N LEU A 133 -1.14 -2.93 17.87
CA LEU A 133 -2.14 -2.85 16.81
C LEU A 133 -3.32 -1.96 17.28
N PRO A 134 -3.71 -0.92 16.52
CA PRO A 134 -4.74 0.01 16.96
C PRO A 134 -6.13 -0.64 16.99
N LYS A 135 -6.96 -0.24 17.97
CA LYS A 135 -8.31 -0.78 18.18
C LYS A 135 -9.21 -0.71 16.94
N SER A 136 -9.00 0.30 16.10
CA SER A 136 -9.73 0.50 14.84
C SER A 136 -9.59 -0.67 13.87
N VAL A 137 -8.47 -1.42 13.90
CA VAL A 137 -8.28 -2.61 13.07
C VAL A 137 -9.28 -3.71 13.45
N PHE A 138 -9.53 -3.88 14.75
CA PHE A 138 -10.44 -4.89 15.29
C PHE A 138 -11.91 -4.56 15.01
N THR A 139 -12.27 -3.28 14.93
CA THR A 139 -13.64 -2.82 14.67
C THR A 139 -13.91 -2.52 13.19
N CYS A 140 -12.91 -2.72 12.32
CA CYS A 140 -13.04 -2.50 10.89
C CYS A 140 -14.01 -3.52 10.27
N LYS A 141 -15.15 -3.04 9.77
CA LYS A 141 -16.21 -3.90 9.21
C LYS A 141 -15.88 -4.45 7.84
N THR A 142 -14.98 -3.82 7.08
CA THR A 142 -14.61 -4.23 5.73
C THR A 142 -13.43 -5.21 5.72
N LEU A 143 -12.65 -5.25 6.81
CA LEU A 143 -11.47 -6.09 6.92
C LEU A 143 -11.84 -7.57 6.90
N ARG A 144 -11.27 -8.28 5.93
CA ARG A 144 -11.46 -9.72 5.70
C ARG A 144 -10.17 -10.52 5.83
N VAL A 145 -9.03 -9.90 5.58
CA VAL A 145 -7.72 -10.55 5.64
C VAL A 145 -6.78 -9.69 6.48
N LEU A 146 -6.19 -10.28 7.53
CA LEU A 146 -5.17 -9.65 8.35
C LEU A 146 -3.92 -10.54 8.35
N LYS A 147 -2.80 -10.02 7.86
CA LYS A 147 -1.49 -10.69 7.87
C LYS A 147 -0.52 -9.90 8.72
N LEU A 148 0.16 -10.58 9.64
CA LEU A 148 1.11 -9.99 10.58
C LEU A 148 2.43 -10.78 10.49
N TRP A 149 3.55 -10.09 10.24
CA TRP A 149 4.87 -10.71 9.99
C TRP A 149 5.96 -10.30 11.00
N SER A 150 5.58 -9.60 12.06
CA SER A 150 6.46 -9.13 13.13
C SER A 150 5.77 -9.36 14.46
N ASN A 151 6.46 -9.06 15.56
CA ASN A 151 5.83 -9.03 16.87
C ASN A 151 4.89 -7.82 16.95
N PHE A 152 3.63 -8.08 17.29
CA PHE A 152 2.60 -7.07 17.52
C PHE A 152 1.98 -7.27 18.91
N ILE A 153 1.73 -6.19 19.64
CA ILE A 153 0.85 -6.23 20.81
C ILE A 153 -0.59 -6.17 20.32
N ILE A 154 -1.34 -7.25 20.54
CA ILE A 154 -2.73 -7.41 20.12
C ILE A 154 -3.63 -7.32 21.35
N ASN A 155 -4.15 -6.13 21.64
CA ASN A 155 -5.12 -5.92 22.73
C ASN A 155 -6.54 -5.83 22.16
N ALA A 156 -7.04 -6.96 21.69
CA ALA A 156 -8.39 -7.05 21.15
C ALA A 156 -9.45 -6.76 22.25
N PRO A 157 -10.52 -6.00 21.94
CA PRO A 157 -11.71 -5.96 22.79
C PRO A 157 -12.27 -7.37 23.08
N GLU A 158 -12.90 -7.54 24.24
CA GLU A 158 -13.44 -8.84 24.71
C GLU A 158 -14.54 -9.41 23.79
N SER A 159 -15.28 -8.56 23.08
CA SER A 159 -16.30 -8.96 22.13
C SER A 159 -16.45 -7.95 21.00
N GLY A 160 -17.08 -8.36 19.90
CA GLY A 160 -17.37 -7.48 18.75
C GLY A 160 -16.18 -7.19 17.83
N CYS A 161 -15.07 -7.93 17.98
CA CYS A 161 -13.89 -7.81 17.14
C CYS A 161 -14.02 -8.64 15.86
N PHE A 162 -13.41 -8.15 14.78
CA PHE A 162 -13.18 -8.92 13.56
C PHE A 162 -14.45 -9.55 12.96
N LEU A 163 -15.57 -8.82 13.01
CA LEU A 163 -16.90 -9.33 12.63
C LEU A 163 -16.97 -9.91 11.20
N ASN A 164 -16.10 -9.46 10.29
CA ASN A 164 -16.04 -9.93 8.91
C ASN A 164 -14.68 -10.55 8.52
N LEU A 165 -13.79 -10.77 9.49
CA LEU A 165 -12.47 -11.35 9.22
C LEU A 165 -12.64 -12.82 8.82
N LYS A 166 -12.05 -13.18 7.67
CA LYS A 166 -12.09 -14.54 7.12
C LYS A 166 -10.74 -15.24 7.18
N SER A 167 -9.65 -14.47 7.22
CA SER A 167 -8.29 -15.00 7.28
C SER A 167 -7.46 -14.16 8.25
N LEU A 168 -6.84 -14.84 9.20
CA LEU A 168 -5.80 -14.29 10.06
C LEU A 168 -4.52 -15.10 9.83
N CYS A 169 -3.46 -14.44 9.38
CA CYS A 169 -2.15 -15.05 9.20
C CYS A 169 -1.17 -14.36 10.15
N VAL A 170 -0.52 -15.14 11.01
CA VAL A 170 0.51 -14.64 11.92
C VAL A 170 1.79 -15.44 11.63
N HIS A 171 2.84 -14.72 11.24
CA HIS A 171 4.14 -15.27 10.91
C HIS A 171 5.14 -14.80 11.99
N PHE A 172 5.79 -15.77 12.64
CA PHE A 172 6.78 -15.58 13.69
C PHE A 172 8.17 -15.98 13.19
#